data_AF-A0A075FBM4-F1
#
_entry.id   AF-A0A075FBM4-F1
#
_cell.length_a   1.000
_cell.length_b   1.000
_cell.length_c   1.000
_cell.angle_alpha   90.00
_cell.angle_beta   90.00
_cell.angle_gamma   90.00
#
_symmetry.space_group_name_H-M   'P 1'
#
loop_
_entity.id
_entity.type
_entity.pdbx_description
1 polymer ?
#
loop_
_entity_poly.entity_id
_entity_poly.type
_entity_poly.pdbx_seq_one_letter_code
_entity_poly.pdbx_strand_id
1 'polypeptide(L)'
;MRISDPNKLVASVMKVKTGPIMSEVIMDIGDQAVTATITSAAVNDMKLQKGDQVFAMFNSTMITIIKDTKSEESDETLPWAPRWMAEVMEENYIR
;
A
#
# COMPACT_ATOMS: atom_id res chain seq x y z
N MET A 1 3.50 -10.97 25.80
CA MET A 1 2.35 -10.06 26.06
C MET A 1 1.15 -10.51 25.23
N ARG A 2 -0.07 -10.36 25.75
CA ARG A 2 -1.31 -10.55 24.97
C ARG A 2 -1.88 -9.16 24.68
N ILE A 3 -1.97 -8.77 23.41
CA ILE A 3 -2.52 -7.49 22.95
C ILE A 3 -3.62 -7.79 21.93
N SER A 4 -4.74 -7.08 22.05
CA SER A 4 -5.96 -7.26 21.24
C SER A 4 -5.81 -6.89 19.78
N ASP A 5 -4.83 -6.05 19.42
CA ASP A 5 -4.61 -5.67 18.03
C ASP A 5 -4.31 -6.91 17.18
N PRO A 6 -5.13 -7.17 16.14
CA PRO A 6 -5.07 -8.41 15.39
C PRO A 6 -3.84 -8.48 14.49
N ASN A 7 -3.34 -7.35 13.99
CA ASN A 7 -2.22 -7.30 13.07
C ASN A 7 -0.93 -6.90 13.79
N LYS A 8 0.07 -7.77 13.69
CA LYS A 8 1.39 -7.59 14.31
C LYS A 8 2.45 -8.02 13.30
N LEU A 9 3.28 -7.08 12.87
CA LEU A 9 4.36 -7.32 11.93
C LEU A 9 5.70 -7.23 12.66
N VAL A 10 6.54 -8.26 12.55
CA VAL A 10 7.93 -8.19 13.03
C VAL A 10 8.66 -7.21 12.14
N ALA A 11 9.33 -6.23 12.74
CA ALA A 11 10.02 -5.20 11.99
C ALA A 11 11.36 -4.83 12.62
N SER A 12 12.29 -4.36 11.79
CA SER A 12 13.57 -3.79 12.20
C SER A 12 13.57 -2.29 11.95
N VAL A 13 13.92 -1.48 12.94
CA VAL A 13 13.97 -0.03 12.78
C VAL A 13 15.11 0.36 11.82
N MET A 14 14.76 0.93 10.68
CA MET A 14 15.75 1.41 9.70
C MET A 14 16.20 2.83 10.00
N LYS A 15 15.26 3.71 10.39
CA LYS A 15 15.52 5.12 10.63
C LYS A 15 14.47 5.72 11.54
N VAL A 16 14.89 6.60 12.43
CA VAL A 16 14.01 7.45 13.23
C VAL A 16 14.27 8.90 12.85
N LYS A 17 13.23 9.63 12.44
CA LYS A 17 13.28 11.08 12.20
C LYS A 17 12.55 11.77 13.34
N THR A 18 13.31 12.34 14.25
CA THR A 18 12.76 13.01 15.42
C THR A 18 12.33 14.43 15.09
N GLY A 19 11.05 14.75 15.30
CA GLY A 19 10.54 16.12 15.29
C GLY A 19 10.31 16.65 16.71
N PRO A 20 9.86 17.91 16.86
CA PRO A 20 9.65 18.52 18.18
C PRO A 20 8.48 17.90 18.98
N ILE A 21 7.47 17.37 18.30
CA ILE A 21 6.27 16.76 18.94
C ILE A 21 6.04 15.34 18.43
N MET A 22 6.09 15.17 17.11
CA MET A 22 5.92 13.88 16.44
C MET A 22 7.23 13.44 15.80
N SER A 23 7.41 12.14 15.71
CA SER A 23 8.56 11.49 15.10
C SER A 23 8.10 10.42 14.12
N GLU A 24 8.81 10.31 13.00
CA GLU A 24 8.60 9.25 12.01
C GLU A 24 9.57 8.10 12.30
N VAL A 25 9.04 6.89 12.39
CA VAL A 25 9.82 5.66 12.54
C VAL A 25 9.62 4.82 11.29
N ILE A 26 10.70 4.67 10.53
CA ILE A 26 10.73 3.86 9.32
C ILE A 26 11.28 2.50 9.70
N MET A 27 10.52 1.46 9.42
CA MET A 27 10.81 0.08 9.81
C MET A 27 10.77 -0.83 8.59
N ASP A 28 11.62 -1.84 8.59
CA ASP A 28 11.65 -2.90 7.58
C ASP A 28 10.90 -4.12 8.10
N ILE A 29 9.93 -4.62 7.34
CA ILE A 29 9.19 -5.85 7.64
C ILE A 29 9.62 -7.03 6.74
N GLY A 30 10.71 -6.88 5.99
CA GLY A 30 11.27 -7.89 5.07
C GLY A 30 11.25 -7.40 3.63
N ASP A 31 10.07 -7.37 3.01
CA ASP A 31 9.93 -7.01 1.58
C ASP A 31 9.60 -5.53 1.36
N GLN A 32 9.07 -4.86 2.37
CA GLN A 32 8.59 -3.48 2.28
C GLN A 32 8.92 -2.69 3.54
N ALA A 33 9.00 -1.37 3.38
CA ALA A 33 9.15 -0.46 4.51
C ALA A 33 7.78 0.00 5.02
N VAL A 34 7.59 -0.04 6.33
CA VAL A 34 6.42 0.53 7.01
C VAL A 34 6.87 1.78 7.76
N THR A 35 6.11 2.86 7.62
CA THR A 35 6.35 4.10 8.37
C THR A 35 5.25 4.29 9.41
N ALA A 36 5.65 4.45 10.66
CA ALA A 36 4.77 4.83 11.74
C ALA A 36 5.10 6.24 12.23
N THR A 37 4.08 6.98 12.64
CA THR A 37 4.24 8.30 13.26
C THR A 37 3.80 8.21 14.71
N ILE A 38 4.72 8.45 15.63
CA ILE A 38 4.48 8.40 17.08
C ILE A 38 4.99 9.68 17.75
N THR A 39 4.67 9.90 19.02
CA THR A 39 5.18 11.09 19.73
C THR A 39 6.69 11.00 19.93
N SER A 40 7.37 12.13 19.88
CA SER A 40 8.81 12.19 20.13
C SER A 40 9.17 11.78 21.56
N ALA A 41 8.27 12.02 22.52
CA ALA A 41 8.40 11.51 23.88
C ALA A 41 8.45 9.97 23.90
N ALA A 42 7.54 9.30 23.18
CA ALA A 42 7.52 7.83 23.13
C ALA A 42 8.78 7.23 22.48
N VAL A 43 9.32 7.87 21.44
CA VAL A 43 10.62 7.48 20.85
C VAL A 43 11.73 7.54 21.88
N ASN A 44 11.81 8.63 22.64
CA ASN A 44 12.84 8.85 23.65
C ASN A 44 12.69 7.88 24.83
N ASP A 45 11.46 7.66 25.31
CA ASP A 45 11.16 6.76 26.42
C ASP A 45 11.50 5.30 26.08
N MET A 46 11.20 4.88 24.85
CA MET A 46 11.55 3.55 24.35
C MET A 46 13.02 3.44 23.92
N LYS A 47 13.75 4.56 23.87
CA LYS A 47 15.13 4.66 23.34
C LYS A 47 15.27 4.05 21.94
N LEU A 48 14.24 4.23 21.11
CA LEU A 48 14.18 3.67 19.77
C LEU A 48 15.33 4.18 18.91
N GLN A 49 16.08 3.25 18.35
CA GLN A 49 17.23 3.53 17.50
C GLN A 49 17.26 2.57 16.30
N LYS A 50 18.10 2.92 15.32
CA LYS A 50 18.31 2.06 14.16
C LYS A 50 18.85 0.69 14.59
N GLY A 51 18.25 -0.37 14.06
CA GLY A 51 18.61 -1.76 14.32
C GLY A 51 17.75 -2.45 15.38
N ASP A 52 16.91 -1.71 16.11
CA ASP A 52 16.03 -2.29 17.11
C ASP A 52 14.98 -3.21 16.46
N GLN A 53 14.74 -4.35 17.10
CA GLN A 53 13.66 -5.27 16.74
C GLN A 53 12.38 -4.85 17.43
N VAL A 54 11.34 -4.57 16.65
CA VAL A 54 10.07 -4.03 17.10
C VAL A 54 8.90 -4.77 16.47
N PHE A 55 7.70 -4.54 17.00
CA PHE A 55 6.45 -4.98 16.36
C PHE A 55 5.68 -3.77 15.87
N ALA A 56 5.46 -3.67 14.57
CA ALA A 56 4.51 -2.71 14.01
C ALA A 56 3.09 -3.30 14.18
N MET A 57 2.26 -2.61 14.94
CA MET A 57 0.92 -3.08 15.31
C MET A 57 -0.15 -2.09 14.87
N PHE A 58 -1.26 -2.61 14.35
CA PHE A 58 -2.37 -1.77 13.88
C PHE A 58 -3.71 -2.50 13.95
N ASN A 59 -4.76 -1.72 14.16
CA ASN A 59 -6.13 -2.23 14.25
C ASN A 59 -6.65 -2.60 12.85
N SER A 60 -7.38 -3.71 12.73
CA SER A 60 -8.04 -4.13 11.48
C SER A 60 -9.07 -3.12 10.97
N THR A 61 -9.61 -2.26 11.82
CA THR A 61 -10.56 -1.21 11.40
C THR A 61 -9.88 -0.03 10.68
N MET A 62 -8.55 0.08 10.72
CA MET A 62 -7.77 1.17 10.11
C MET A 62 -7.05 0.73 8.83
N ILE A 63 -7.67 -0.16 8.05
CA ILE A 63 -7.13 -0.68 6.79
C ILE A 63 -7.94 -0.15 5.62
N THR A 64 -7.25 0.20 4.52
CA THR A 64 -7.85 0.54 3.23
C THR A 64 -7.53 -0.54 2.22
N ILE A 65 -8.53 -1.03 1.48
CA ILE A 65 -8.36 -2.04 0.42
C ILE A 65 -8.51 -1.35 -0.93
N ILE A 66 -7.52 -1.53 -1.80
CA ILE A 66 -7.55 -1.07 -3.19
C ILE A 66 -7.53 -2.32 -4.09
N LYS A 67 -8.51 -2.42 -4.99
CA LYS A 67 -8.50 -3.43 -6.06
C LYS A 67 -7.99 -2.75 -7.33
N ASP A 68 -6.84 -3.18 -7.82
CA ASP A 68 -6.37 -2.77 -9.14
C ASP A 68 -7.22 -3.48 -10.20
N THR A 69 -8.14 -2.74 -10.81
CA THR A 69 -8.83 -3.18 -12.02
C THR A 69 -8.08 -2.56 -13.17
N LYS A 70 -7.27 -3.36 -13.86
CA LYS A 70 -6.83 -2.99 -15.21
C LYS A 70 -8.12 -2.72 -16.00
N SER A 71 -8.34 -1.46 -16.37
CA SER A 71 -9.39 -1.12 -17.31
C SER A 71 -9.06 -1.88 -18.58
N GLU A 72 -9.87 -2.88 -18.91
CA GLU A 72 -9.94 -3.40 -20.26
C GLU A 72 -10.30 -2.20 -21.13
N GLU A 73 -9.28 -1.71 -21.83
CA GLU A 73 -9.38 -0.69 -22.86
C GLU A 73 -10.53 -1.11 -23.76
N SER A 74 -11.52 -0.24 -23.87
CA SER A 74 -12.78 -0.46 -24.57
C SER A 74 -12.50 -1.00 -25.96
N ASP A 75 -12.69 -2.30 -26.14
CA ASP A 75 -13.01 -2.88 -27.43
C ASP A 75 -14.35 -2.26 -27.80
N GLU A 76 -14.30 -1.15 -28.54
CA GLU A 76 -15.46 -0.40 -29.03
C GLU A 76 -16.20 -1.24 -30.08
N THR A 77 -16.70 -2.42 -29.73
CA THR A 77 -17.82 -3.00 -30.46
C THR A 77 -19.05 -2.23 -30.06
N LEU A 78 -19.32 -1.15 -30.79
CA LEU A 78 -20.50 -0.31 -30.65
C LEU A 78 -21.74 -1.23 -30.55
N PRO A 79 -22.56 -1.15 -29.49
CA PRO A 79 -23.65 -2.11 -29.24
C PRO A 79 -24.75 -2.09 -30.31
N TRP A 80 -24.72 -1.11 -31.21
CA TRP A 80 -25.64 -0.96 -32.34
C TRP A 80 -25.00 -1.31 -33.69
N ALA A 81 -23.71 -1.64 -33.74
CA ALA A 81 -23.02 -1.95 -35.00
C ALA A 81 -23.59 -3.25 -35.59
N PRO A 82 -24.18 -3.20 -36.80
CA PRO A 82 -24.63 -4.41 -37.47
C PRO A 82 -23.43 -5.32 -37.79
N ARG A 83 -23.63 -6.64 -37.83
CA ARG A 83 -22.55 -7.62 -38.14
C ARG A 83 -21.77 -7.30 -39.42
N TRP A 84 -22.39 -6.69 -40.41
CA TRP A 84 -21.74 -6.29 -41.67
C TRP A 84 -20.70 -5.18 -41.50
N MET A 85 -20.79 -4.38 -40.43
CA MET A 85 -19.86 -3.29 -40.18
C MET A 85 -18.51 -3.78 -39.65
N ALA A 86 -18.48 -4.87 -38.88
CA ALA A 86 -17.23 -5.49 -38.43
C ALA A 86 -16.43 -6.06 -39.62
N GLU A 87 -17.11 -6.74 -40.55
CA GLU A 87 -16.52 -7.29 -41.78
C GLU A 87 -15.91 -6.20 -42.69
N VAL A 88 -16.61 -5.08 -42.85
CA VAL A 88 -16.15 -3.94 -43.67
C VAL A 88 -14.96 -3.20 -43.03
N MET A 89 -14.89 -3.16 -41.70
CA MET A 89 -13.78 -2.52 -40.98
C MET A 89 -12.52 -3.39 -41.00
N GLU A 90 -12.64 -4.72 -40.96
CA GLU A 90 -11.51 -5.64 -41.17
C GLU A 90 -10.96 -5.57 -42.61
N GLU A 91 -11.83 -5.51 -43.63
CA GLU A 91 -11.38 -5.39 -45.03
C GLU A 91 -10.69 -4.04 -45.35
N ASN A 92 -11.11 -2.95 -44.71
CA ASN A 92 -10.52 -1.62 -44.93
C ASN A 92 -9.29 -1.32 -44.07
N TYR A 93 -8.97 -2.12 -43.04
CA TYR A 93 -7.74 -1.97 -42.26
C TYR A 93 -6.55 -2.72 -42.89
N ILE A 94 -6.79 -3.62 -43.86
CA ILE A 94 -5.76 -4.34 -44.62
C ILE A 94 -5.53 -3.68 -46.00
N ARG A 95 -5.60 -2.35 -46.07
CA ARG A 95 -5.10 -1.56 -47.20
C ARG A 95 -4.26 -0.37 -46.75
#